data_AF-A0A6M0IH41-F1
#
_entry.id   AF-A0A6M0IH41-F1
#
_cell.length_a   1.000
_cell.length_b   1.000
_cell.length_c   1.000
_cell.angle_alpha   90.00
_cell.angle_beta   90.00
_cell.angle_gamma   90.00
#
_symmetry.space_group_name_H-M   'P 1'
#
loop_
_entity.id
_entity.type
_entity.pdbx_description
1 polymer ?
#
loop_
_entity_poly.entity_id
_entity_poly.type
_entity_poly.pdbx_seq_one_letter_code
_entity_poly.pdbx_strand_id
1 'polypeptide(L)'
;MEKLSPQQLATLHNHLIHTGSTDVLINELIDHLACEVEHYMWIGLPFDTALKTVLEQANLKAVRHLRDTYSTELAMTDEQLREASLDDIVFEFRNKSYGAYDLRRAYRSTLRNAFIMTISLFMMLMAIMDGLSHRTWSYLSPWGAVWLVGLCGVTYVVVNWYTHYERQQALPIRKTLTNHA
;
A
#
# COMPACT_ATOMS: atom_id res chain seq x y z
N MET A 1 1.16 38.70 -27.68
CA MET A 1 2.06 37.79 -26.98
C MET A 1 3.33 37.72 -27.78
N GLU A 2 4.41 38.30 -27.24
CA GLU A 2 5.73 38.17 -27.83
C GLU A 2 6.23 36.76 -27.49
N LYS A 3 6.42 35.93 -28.51
CA LYS A 3 6.88 34.55 -28.30
C LYS A 3 8.36 34.54 -28.01
N LEU A 4 8.79 33.62 -27.15
CA LEU A 4 10.22 33.39 -26.92
C LEU A 4 10.94 33.07 -28.23
N SER A 5 12.11 33.70 -28.43
CA SER A 5 12.95 33.38 -29.57
C SER A 5 13.52 31.95 -29.44
N PRO A 6 13.87 31.29 -30.55
CA PRO A 6 14.46 29.95 -30.52
C PRO A 6 15.73 29.87 -29.66
N GLN A 7 16.49 30.97 -29.58
CA GLN A 7 17.70 31.07 -28.77
C GLN A 7 17.39 31.16 -27.27
N GLN A 8 16.35 31.91 -26.89
CA GLN A 8 15.89 32.00 -25.49
C GLN A 8 15.28 30.68 -24.99
N LEU A 9 14.56 29.97 -25.86
CA LEU A 9 14.03 28.64 -25.57
C LEU A 9 15.15 27.62 -25.34
N ALA A 10 16.21 27.66 -26.16
CA ALA A 10 17.39 26.81 -25.96
C ALA A 10 18.11 27.09 -24.63
N THR A 11 18.19 28.37 -24.22
CA THR A 11 18.76 28.76 -22.91
C THR A 11 17.94 28.22 -21.76
N LEU A 12 16.60 28.31 -21.82
CA LEU A 12 15.69 27.73 -20.83
C LEU A 12 15.87 26.21 -20.72
N HIS A 13 15.89 25.52 -21.86
CA HIS A 13 16.10 24.07 -21.94
C HIS A 13 17.44 23.64 -21.31
N ASN A 14 18.54 24.30 -21.66
CA ASN A 14 19.86 24.01 -21.09
C ASN A 14 19.90 24.23 -19.56
N HIS A 15 19.16 25.21 -19.05
CA HIS A 15 19.08 25.49 -17.62
C HIS A 15 18.31 24.38 -16.85
N LEU A 16 17.27 23.82 -17.48
CA LEU A 16 16.48 22.71 -16.93
C LEU A 16 17.23 21.37 -16.92
N ILE A 17 18.06 21.12 -17.93
CA ILE A 17 18.99 19.98 -17.95
C ILE A 17 19.99 20.10 -16.80
N HIS A 18 20.57 21.29 -16.60
CA HIS A 18 21.60 21.48 -15.59
C HIS A 18 21.09 21.37 -14.15
N THR A 19 19.79 21.59 -13.93
CA THR A 19 19.11 21.42 -12.64
C THR A 19 18.67 19.97 -12.36
N GLY A 20 19.00 19.02 -13.25
CA GLY A 20 18.84 17.58 -13.01
C GLY A 20 17.48 17.00 -13.38
N SER A 21 16.70 17.69 -14.23
CA SER A 21 15.41 17.19 -14.71
C SER A 21 15.58 16.10 -15.78
N THR A 22 14.71 15.08 -15.78
CA THR A 22 14.71 14.00 -16.79
C THR A 22 14.08 14.46 -18.11
N ASP A 23 14.54 13.90 -19.23
CA ASP A 23 14.20 14.34 -20.60
C ASP A 23 12.68 14.41 -20.89
N VAL A 24 11.90 13.50 -20.29
CA VAL A 24 10.42 13.50 -20.40
C VAL A 24 9.77 14.60 -19.57
N LEU A 25 10.30 14.85 -18.37
CA LEU A 25 9.79 15.88 -17.47
C LEU A 25 10.13 17.29 -17.99
N ILE A 26 11.27 17.42 -18.66
CA ILE A 26 11.73 18.66 -19.30
C ILE A 26 10.74 19.13 -20.38
N ASN A 27 10.24 18.23 -21.23
CA ASN A 27 9.31 18.59 -22.29
C ASN A 27 8.00 19.18 -21.75
N GLU A 28 7.46 18.61 -20.67
CA GLU A 28 6.23 19.12 -20.05
C GLU A 28 6.47 20.42 -19.27
N LEU A 29 7.61 20.53 -18.56
CA LEU A 29 7.95 21.74 -17.82
C LEU A 29 8.31 22.91 -18.73
N ILE A 30 8.97 22.67 -19.88
CA ILE A 30 9.39 23.73 -20.80
C ILE A 30 8.19 24.49 -21.33
N ASP A 31 7.14 23.80 -21.74
CA ASP A 31 5.96 24.46 -22.31
C ASP A 31 5.29 25.37 -21.27
N HIS A 32 5.16 24.85 -20.05
CA HIS A 32 4.56 25.61 -18.96
C HIS A 32 5.44 26.79 -18.48
N LEU A 33 6.76 26.58 -18.38
CA LEU A 33 7.70 27.64 -17.98
C LEU A 33 7.89 28.69 -19.07
N ALA A 34 7.89 28.30 -20.35
CA ALA A 34 7.95 29.23 -21.48
C ALA A 34 6.76 30.18 -21.46
N CYS A 35 5.55 29.65 -21.26
CA CYS A 35 4.34 30.46 -21.14
C CYS A 35 4.42 31.48 -19.99
N GLU A 36 4.96 31.06 -18.83
CA GLU A 36 5.12 31.95 -17.66
C GLU A 36 6.18 33.04 -17.91
N VAL A 37 7.29 32.69 -18.56
CA VAL A 37 8.33 33.66 -18.93
C VAL A 37 7.80 34.66 -19.95
N GLU A 38 7.04 34.21 -20.94
CA GLU A 38 6.36 35.07 -21.93
C GLU A 38 5.38 36.04 -21.25
N HIS A 39 4.66 35.58 -20.23
CA HIS A 39 3.78 36.42 -19.44
C HIS A 39 4.53 37.57 -18.74
N TYR A 40 5.65 37.27 -18.08
CA TYR A 40 6.46 38.29 -17.41
C TYR A 40 7.15 39.25 -18.39
N MET A 41 7.61 38.74 -19.54
CA MET A 41 8.12 39.59 -20.62
C MET A 41 7.04 40.55 -21.15
N TRP A 42 5.81 40.07 -21.29
CA TRP A 42 4.68 40.91 -21.70
C TRP A 42 4.35 42.02 -20.70
N ILE A 43 4.59 41.79 -19.41
CA ILE A 43 4.44 42.83 -18.35
C ILE A 43 5.58 43.86 -18.40
N GLY A 44 6.61 43.65 -19.24
CA GLY A 44 7.70 44.59 -19.49
C GLY A 44 9.01 44.23 -18.76
N LEU A 45 9.13 43.03 -18.20
CA LEU A 45 10.38 42.56 -17.61
C LEU A 45 11.35 42.12 -18.73
N PRO A 46 12.65 42.43 -18.61
CA PRO A 46 13.65 41.87 -19.52
C PRO A 46 13.75 40.36 -19.30
N PHE A 47 14.02 39.62 -20.39
CA PHE A 47 14.04 38.15 -20.40
C PHE A 47 14.86 37.54 -19.25
N ASP A 48 16.06 38.04 -18.96
CA ASP A 48 16.90 37.49 -17.89
C ASP A 48 16.26 37.63 -16.50
N THR A 49 15.54 38.73 -16.27
CA THR A 49 14.84 38.96 -15.00
C THR A 49 13.58 38.11 -14.94
N ALA A 50 12.81 38.04 -16.02
CA ALA A 50 11.63 37.18 -16.13
C ALA A 50 11.98 35.70 -15.91
N LEU A 51 13.02 35.21 -16.57
CA LEU A 51 13.52 33.84 -16.44
C LEU A 51 13.93 33.54 -15.00
N LYS A 52 14.70 34.42 -14.36
CA LYS A 52 15.13 34.25 -12.97
C LYS A 52 13.94 34.19 -12.01
N THR A 53 12.96 35.08 -12.18
CA THR A 53 11.75 35.10 -11.36
C THR A 53 10.94 33.80 -11.50
N VAL A 54 10.75 33.31 -12.73
CA VAL A 54 10.03 32.05 -12.97
C VAL A 54 10.76 30.86 -12.35
N LEU A 55 12.09 30.78 -12.49
CA LEU A 55 12.88 29.68 -11.89
C LEU A 55 12.85 29.69 -10.36
N GLU A 56 12.90 30.87 -9.75
CA GLU A 56 12.82 31.03 -8.29
C GLU A 56 11.43 30.67 -7.75
N GLN A 57 10.36 31.05 -8.46
CA GLN A 57 8.99 30.65 -8.14
C GLN A 57 8.74 29.15 -8.37
N ALA A 58 9.31 28.57 -9.43
CA ALA A 58 9.18 27.15 -9.73
C ALA A 58 9.80 26.30 -8.61
N ASN A 59 10.95 26.71 -8.06
CA ASN A 59 11.55 26.05 -6.90
C ASN A 59 10.64 26.13 -5.66
N LEU A 60 10.05 27.30 -5.39
CA LEU A 60 9.10 27.46 -4.28
C LEU A 60 7.83 26.59 -4.46
N LYS A 61 7.30 26.49 -5.68
CA LYS A 61 6.14 25.66 -6.03
C LYS A 61 6.49 24.17 -5.93
N ALA A 62 7.67 23.75 -6.35
CA ALA A 62 8.16 22.38 -6.23
C ALA A 62 8.33 21.99 -4.75
N VAL A 63 8.94 22.84 -3.92
CA VAL A 63 9.08 22.63 -2.48
C VAL A 63 7.71 22.57 -1.79
N ARG A 64 6.78 23.45 -2.19
CA ARG A 64 5.40 23.43 -1.66
C ARG A 64 4.67 22.15 -2.06
N HIS A 65 4.78 21.73 -3.32
CA HIS A 65 4.20 20.50 -3.82
C HIS A 65 4.78 19.28 -3.10
N LEU A 66 6.10 19.21 -2.94
CA LEU A 66 6.76 18.18 -2.14
C LEU A 66 6.23 18.19 -0.70
N ARG A 67 6.17 19.34 -0.03
CA ARG A 67 5.64 19.42 1.34
C ARG A 67 4.19 18.93 1.42
N ASP A 68 3.34 19.38 0.52
CA ASP A 68 1.91 19.07 0.55
C ASP A 68 1.68 17.58 0.24
N THR A 69 2.38 17.04 -0.76
CA THR A 69 2.40 15.61 -1.09
C THR A 69 2.92 14.77 0.07
N TYR A 70 4.07 15.12 0.65
CA TYR A 70 4.66 14.39 1.79
C TYR A 70 3.77 14.48 3.04
N SER A 71 3.14 15.63 3.31
CA SER A 71 2.23 15.79 4.45
C SER A 71 0.98 14.91 4.32
N THR A 72 0.52 14.65 3.09
CA THR A 72 -0.66 13.82 2.80
C THR A 72 -0.30 12.34 2.72
N GLU A 73 0.89 12.02 2.18
CA GLU A 73 1.34 10.67 1.90
C GLU A 73 2.25 10.04 2.97
N LEU A 74 2.62 10.74 4.05
CA LEU A 74 3.45 10.16 5.12
C LEU A 74 2.86 10.29 6.52
N ALA A 75 1.79 11.08 6.69
CA ALA A 75 1.22 11.32 8.00
C ALA A 75 0.02 10.41 8.26
N MET A 76 0.26 9.30 8.96
CA MET A 76 -0.79 8.73 9.81
C MET A 76 -1.06 9.71 10.95
N THR A 77 -2.33 9.92 11.30
CA THR A 77 -2.68 10.76 12.46
C THR A 77 -2.15 10.14 13.75
N ASP A 78 -1.87 10.95 14.77
CA ASP A 78 -1.35 10.48 16.07
C ASP A 78 -2.27 9.42 16.71
N GLU A 79 -3.59 9.54 16.49
CA GLU A 79 -4.58 8.56 16.95
C GLU A 79 -4.42 7.22 16.23
N GLN A 80 -4.26 7.24 14.91
CA GLN A 80 -4.00 6.03 14.13
C GLN A 80 -2.65 5.40 14.50
N LEU A 81 -1.64 6.22 14.80
CA LEU A 81 -0.30 5.74 15.16
C LEU A 81 -0.30 4.98 16.50
N ARG A 82 -1.17 5.36 17.44
CA ARG A 82 -1.32 4.70 18.74
C ARG A 82 -1.97 3.33 18.65
N GLU A 83 -2.82 3.10 17.65
CA GLU A 83 -3.52 1.83 17.44
C GLU A 83 -2.83 0.92 16.42
N ALA A 84 -1.91 1.46 15.62
CA ALA A 84 -1.27 0.75 14.54
C ALA A 84 -0.19 -0.22 15.02
N SER A 85 -0.16 -1.39 14.37
CA SER A 85 0.95 -2.33 14.52
C SER A 85 2.15 -1.89 13.69
N LEU A 86 3.33 -2.44 14.01
CA LEU A 86 4.56 -2.16 13.25
C LEU A 86 4.41 -2.50 11.76
N ASP A 87 3.71 -3.59 11.43
CA ASP A 87 3.43 -3.94 10.04
C ASP A 87 2.49 -2.90 9.39
N ASP A 88 1.57 -2.29 10.12
CA ASP A 88 0.72 -1.22 9.56
C ASP A 88 1.54 0.03 9.23
N ILE A 89 2.46 0.42 10.10
CA ILE A 89 3.31 1.61 9.92
C ILE A 89 4.30 1.42 8.76
N VAL A 90 4.96 0.26 8.69
CA VAL A 90 5.99 -0.02 7.67
C VAL A 90 5.39 -0.14 6.27
N PHE A 91 4.16 -0.64 6.19
CA PHE A 91 3.49 -0.90 4.92
C PHE A 91 2.40 0.12 4.58
N GLU A 92 2.32 1.25 5.27
CA GLU A 92 1.37 2.30 4.90
C GLU A 92 1.71 2.92 3.53
N PHE A 93 0.76 3.61 2.91
CA PHE A 93 0.93 4.34 1.64
C PHE A 93 1.29 3.45 0.45
N ARG A 94 2.33 3.83 -0.33
CA ARG A 94 2.76 3.11 -1.53
C ARG A 94 3.11 1.65 -1.24
N ASN A 95 3.65 1.35 -0.06
CA ASN A 95 3.99 -0.02 0.33
C ASN A 95 2.75 -0.93 0.50
N LYS A 96 1.58 -0.35 0.76
CA LYS A 96 0.29 -1.06 0.82
C LYS A 96 -0.22 -1.44 -0.55
N SER A 97 -0.03 -0.55 -1.53
CA SER A 97 -0.52 -0.73 -2.91
C SER A 97 0.15 -1.90 -3.64
N TYR A 98 1.34 -2.31 -3.21
CA TYR A 98 2.06 -3.46 -3.76
C TYR A 98 1.51 -4.83 -3.31
N GLY A 99 0.50 -4.87 -2.42
CA GLY A 99 -0.15 -6.12 -1.98
C GLY A 99 0.70 -6.98 -1.02
N ALA A 100 1.95 -6.61 -0.74
CA ALA A 100 2.83 -7.30 0.20
C ALA A 100 2.29 -7.28 1.65
N TYR A 101 1.55 -6.22 1.99
CA TYR A 101 0.91 -6.05 3.29
C TYR A 101 -0.13 -7.12 3.60
N ASP A 102 -1.02 -7.41 2.63
CA ASP A 102 -2.08 -8.41 2.81
C ASP A 102 -1.49 -9.80 2.99
N LEU A 103 -0.42 -10.11 2.23
CA LEU A 103 0.30 -11.37 2.37
C LEU A 103 0.95 -11.48 3.76
N ARG A 104 1.63 -10.44 4.25
CA ARG A 104 2.28 -10.40 5.56
C ARG A 104 1.28 -10.64 6.69
N ARG A 105 0.12 -9.96 6.63
CA ARG A 105 -0.92 -10.00 7.66
C ARG A 105 -1.65 -11.34 7.68
N ALA A 106 -1.96 -11.90 6.50
CA ALA A 106 -2.63 -13.19 6.40
C ALA A 106 -1.71 -14.36 6.75
N TYR A 107 -0.42 -14.29 6.40
CA TYR A 107 0.52 -15.41 6.48
C TYR A 107 0.55 -16.09 7.85
N ARG A 108 0.69 -15.32 8.94
CA ARG A 108 0.78 -15.91 10.30
C ARG A 108 -0.48 -16.68 10.69
N SER A 109 -1.65 -16.14 10.33
CA SER A 109 -2.94 -16.79 10.63
C SER A 109 -3.16 -18.04 9.78
N THR A 110 -2.86 -17.95 8.49
CA THR A 110 -2.95 -19.07 7.54
C THR A 110 -2.01 -20.20 7.93
N LEU A 111 -0.76 -19.88 8.28
CA LEU A 111 0.24 -20.86 8.67
C LEU A 111 -0.17 -21.59 9.96
N ARG A 112 -0.61 -20.85 10.99
CA ARG A 112 -1.10 -21.44 12.24
C ARG A 112 -2.29 -22.37 11.98
N ASN A 113 -3.27 -21.93 11.19
CA ASN A 113 -4.44 -22.73 10.86
C ASN A 113 -4.07 -24.00 10.07
N ALA A 114 -3.13 -23.91 9.13
CA ALA A 114 -2.64 -25.06 8.37
C ALA A 114 -1.93 -26.09 9.25
N PHE A 115 -1.10 -25.65 10.20
CA PHE A 115 -0.46 -26.56 11.17
C PHE A 115 -1.48 -27.28 12.05
N ILE A 116 -2.44 -26.55 12.62
CA ILE A 116 -3.50 -27.15 13.44
C ILE A 116 -4.31 -28.16 12.61
N MET A 117 -4.70 -27.79 11.39
CA MET A 117 -5.46 -28.68 10.49
C MET A 117 -4.68 -29.97 10.18
N THR A 118 -3.39 -29.85 9.89
CA THR A 118 -2.54 -30.99 9.53
C THR A 118 -2.38 -31.95 10.71
N ILE A 119 -2.05 -31.43 11.89
CA ILE A 119 -1.92 -32.24 13.11
C ILE A 119 -3.25 -32.92 13.44
N SER A 120 -4.35 -32.19 13.35
CA SER A 120 -5.69 -32.70 13.64
C SER A 120 -6.08 -33.84 12.70
N LEU A 121 -5.84 -33.68 11.40
CA LEU A 121 -6.10 -34.71 10.40
C LEU A 121 -5.23 -35.95 10.63
N PHE A 122 -3.96 -35.75 10.99
CA PHE A 122 -3.03 -36.84 11.29
C PHE A 122 -3.47 -37.64 12.52
N MET A 123 -3.92 -36.97 13.59
CA MET A 123 -4.49 -37.62 14.77
C MET A 123 -5.73 -38.45 14.42
N MET A 124 -6.64 -37.90 13.59
CA MET A 124 -7.81 -38.63 13.13
C MET A 124 -7.43 -39.87 12.31
N LEU A 125 -6.45 -39.75 11.40
CA LEU A 125 -6.00 -40.84 10.55
C LEU A 125 -5.33 -41.96 11.37
N MET A 126 -4.50 -41.60 12.34
CA MET A 126 -3.88 -42.57 13.27
C MET A 126 -4.94 -43.32 14.08
N ALA A 127 -5.94 -42.62 14.62
CA ALA A 127 -7.01 -43.26 15.36
C ALA A 127 -7.86 -44.19 14.48
N ILE A 128 -8.16 -43.79 13.23
CA ILE A 128 -8.86 -44.65 12.26
C ILE A 128 -8.05 -45.90 11.95
N MET A 129 -6.74 -45.78 11.74
CA MET A 129 -5.85 -46.90 11.44
C MET A 129 -5.82 -47.93 12.57
N ASP A 130 -5.73 -47.46 13.83
CA ASP A 130 -5.80 -48.32 15.02
C ASP A 130 -7.15 -49.03 15.11
N GLY A 131 -8.25 -48.29 14.94
CA GLY A 131 -9.60 -48.84 14.97
C GLY A 131 -9.85 -49.93 13.91
N LEU A 132 -9.30 -49.76 12.71
CA LEU A 132 -9.33 -50.76 11.65
C LEU A 132 -8.54 -52.02 12.03
N SER A 133 -7.38 -51.85 12.67
CA SER A 133 -6.52 -52.94 13.14
C SER A 133 -7.18 -53.79 14.23
N HIS A 134 -7.85 -53.14 15.19
CA HIS A 134 -8.42 -53.81 16.37
C HIS A 134 -9.89 -54.25 16.22
N ARG A 135 -10.53 -53.98 15.06
CA ARG A 135 -11.92 -54.39 14.70
C ARG A 135 -13.02 -53.99 15.69
N THR A 136 -12.69 -53.26 16.75
CA THR A 136 -13.59 -52.84 17.83
C THR A 136 -13.38 -51.36 18.07
N TRP A 137 -14.31 -50.53 17.57
CA TRP A 137 -14.24 -49.09 17.75
C TRP A 137 -14.95 -48.69 19.05
N SER A 138 -14.26 -47.93 19.90
CA SER A 138 -14.87 -47.31 21.08
C SER A 138 -14.40 -45.87 21.25
N TYR A 139 -15.34 -44.94 21.37
CA TYR A 139 -15.06 -43.52 21.60
C TYR A 139 -14.52 -43.22 23.00
N LEU A 140 -14.71 -44.14 23.95
CA LEU A 140 -14.18 -44.06 25.32
C LEU A 140 -12.74 -44.61 25.42
N SER A 141 -12.17 -45.11 24.33
CA SER A 141 -10.78 -45.57 24.28
C SER A 141 -9.80 -44.40 24.11
N PRO A 142 -8.50 -44.60 24.41
CA PRO A 142 -7.47 -43.58 24.15
C PRO A 142 -7.45 -43.11 22.69
N TRP A 143 -7.63 -44.02 21.73
CA TRP A 143 -7.68 -43.69 20.30
C TRP A 143 -8.98 -42.98 19.89
N GLY A 144 -10.10 -43.34 20.51
CA GLY A 144 -11.36 -42.60 20.38
C GLY A 144 -11.23 -41.14 20.85
N ALA A 145 -10.53 -40.91 21.95
CA ALA A 145 -10.23 -39.56 22.44
C ALA A 145 -9.31 -38.78 21.48
N VAL A 146 -8.26 -39.42 20.94
CA VAL A 146 -7.38 -38.83 19.93
C VAL A 146 -8.17 -38.41 18.68
N TRP A 147 -9.12 -39.25 18.24
CA TRP A 147 -9.99 -38.93 17.11
C TRP A 147 -10.88 -37.71 17.40
N LEU A 148 -11.50 -37.64 18.59
CA LEU A 148 -12.33 -36.50 19.00
C LEU A 148 -11.51 -35.20 19.09
N VAL A 149 -10.28 -35.26 19.61
CA VAL A 149 -9.37 -34.10 19.66
C VAL A 149 -9.05 -33.62 18.24
N GLY A 150 -8.76 -34.52 17.31
CA GLY A 150 -8.56 -34.18 15.91
C GLY A 150 -9.82 -33.56 15.27
N LEU A 151 -11.01 -34.10 15.53
CA LEU A 151 -12.26 -33.52 15.06
C LEU A 151 -12.48 -32.10 15.59
N CYS A 152 -12.23 -31.87 16.88
CA CYS A 152 -12.28 -30.54 17.50
C CYS A 152 -11.29 -29.56 16.86
N GLY A 153 -10.08 -30.02 16.52
CA GLY A 153 -9.08 -29.18 15.87
C GLY A 153 -9.47 -28.78 14.44
N VAL A 154 -10.02 -29.71 13.65
CA VAL A 154 -10.52 -29.40 12.29
C VAL A 154 -11.70 -28.43 12.36
N THR A 155 -12.67 -28.70 13.23
CA THR A 155 -13.85 -27.82 13.39
C THR A 155 -13.45 -26.42 13.85
N TYR A 156 -12.50 -26.30 14.78
CA TYR A 156 -11.94 -25.01 15.19
C TYR A 156 -11.35 -24.23 14.01
N VAL A 157 -10.53 -24.87 13.16
CA VAL A 157 -9.92 -24.21 12.01
C VAL A 157 -10.97 -23.74 11.00
N VAL A 158 -11.98 -24.57 10.72
CA VAL A 158 -13.07 -24.24 9.79
C VAL A 158 -13.88 -23.05 10.29
N VAL A 159 -14.28 -23.05 11.57
CA VAL A 159 -15.02 -21.94 12.17
C VAL A 159 -14.17 -20.67 12.18
N ASN A 160 -12.90 -20.77 12.56
CA ASN A 160 -11.99 -19.63 12.56
C ASN A 160 -11.86 -19.04 11.14
N TRP A 161 -11.68 -19.88 10.12
CA TRP A 161 -11.63 -19.43 8.73
C TRP A 161 -12.93 -18.77 8.26
N TYR A 162 -14.09 -19.35 8.58
CA TYR A 162 -15.40 -18.78 8.26
C TYR A 162 -15.59 -17.39 8.88
N THR A 163 -15.25 -17.22 10.17
CA THR A 163 -15.33 -15.90 10.83
C THR A 163 -14.36 -14.88 10.22
N HIS A 164 -13.19 -15.31 9.76
CA HIS A 164 -12.25 -14.45 9.05
C HIS A 164 -12.77 -14.03 7.68
N TYR A 165 -13.44 -14.92 6.96
CA TYR A 165 -14.04 -14.65 5.65
C TYR A 165 -15.17 -13.61 5.76
N GLU A 166 -16.09 -13.77 6.71
CA GLU A 166 -17.18 -12.82 6.99
C GLU A 166 -16.64 -11.42 7.34
N ARG A 167 -15.60 -11.34 8.19
CA ARG A 167 -14.97 -10.05 8.53
C ARG A 167 -14.35 -9.36 7.33
N GLN A 168 -13.80 -10.10 6.37
CA GLN A 168 -13.22 -9.53 5.16
C GLN A 168 -14.30 -8.96 4.23
N GLN A 169 -15.48 -9.58 4.17
CA GLN A 169 -16.61 -9.08 3.37
C GLN A 169 -17.32 -7.87 3.98
N ALA A 170 -17.26 -7.70 5.31
CA ALA A 170 -17.84 -6.53 5.99
C ALA A 170 -17.02 -5.23 5.81
N LEU A 171 -15.71 -5.34 5.56
CA LEU A 171 -14.81 -4.20 5.38
C LEU A 171 -15.05 -3.31 4.14
N PRO A 172 -15.41 -3.83 2.93
CA PRO A 172 -15.72 -2.97 1.78
C PRO A 172 -16.98 -2.10 1.97
N ILE A 173 -17.96 -2.54 2.77
CA ILE A 173 -19.20 -1.79 3.02
C ILE A 173 -18.97 -0.60 3.97
N ARG A 174 -18.04 -0.72 4.93
CA ARG A 174 -17.77 0.39 5.87
C ARG A 174 -17.03 1.56 5.21
N LYS A 175 -16.08 1.28 4.30
CA LYS A 175 -15.31 2.32 3.59
C LYS A 175 -16.18 3.16 2.64
N THR A 176 -17.24 2.58 2.09
CA THR A 176 -18.17 3.30 1.21
C THR A 176 -19.13 4.21 1.98
N LEU A 177 -19.49 3.87 3.21
CA LEU A 177 -20.36 4.71 4.05
C LEU A 177 -19.63 5.90 4.70
N THR A 178 -18.34 5.78 5.00
CA THR A 178 -17.54 6.88 5.57
C THR A 178 -17.06 7.92 4.56
N ASN A 179 -17.06 7.60 3.25
CA ASN A 179 -16.70 8.55 2.19
C ASN A 179 -17.90 9.44 1.75
N HIS A 180 -19.09 9.20 2.30
CA HIS A 180 -20.33 9.93 1.97
C HIS A 180 -21.00 10.60 3.18
N ALA A 181 -20.30 10.69 4.31
CA ALA A 181 -20.71 11.41 5.52
C ALA A 181 -19.66 12.47 5.85
#